data_AF-A0A5C8TDC0-F1
#
_entry.id   AF-A0A5C8TDC0-F1
#
_cell.length_a   1.000
_cell.length_b   1.000
_cell.length_c   1.000
_cell.angle_alpha   90.00
_cell.angle_beta   90.00
_cell.angle_gamma   90.00
#
_symmetry.space_group_name_H-M   'P 1'
#
loop_
_entity.id
_entity.type
_entity.pdbx_description
1 polymer ?
#
loop_
_entity_poly.entity_id
_entity_poly.type
_entity_poly.pdbx_seq_one_letter_code
_entity_poly.pdbx_strand_id
1 'polypeptide(L)'
;MSKTGGLLSVYAQDEWKVADRLIINYGLRFDQMYQFVNANQVSPRASATWTPFDGTVFHAGYARQFTPPQQVLAAPVNPGLTVGTTN
;
A
#
# COMPACT_ATOMS: atom_id res chain seq x y z
N MET A 1 22.73 -7.95 23.21
CA MET A 1 21.97 -8.68 22.17
C MET A 1 21.33 -7.66 21.26
N SER A 2 21.84 -7.47 20.05
CA SER A 2 21.31 -6.48 19.11
C SER A 2 19.94 -6.95 18.62
N LYS A 3 18.87 -6.20 18.91
CA LYS A 3 17.56 -6.43 18.30
C LYS A 3 17.63 -5.88 16.88
N THR A 4 18.10 -6.70 15.95
CA THR A 4 18.10 -6.37 14.51
C THR A 4 16.64 -6.27 14.06
N GLY A 5 16.11 -5.05 14.04
CA GLY A 5 14.80 -4.78 13.47
C GLY A 5 14.90 -4.86 11.95
N GLY A 6 14.32 -5.90 11.37
CA GLY A 6 14.33 -6.12 9.92
C GLY A 6 12.96 -5.82 9.31
N LEU A 7 12.95 -5.18 8.14
CA LEU A 7 11.78 -5.08 7.27
C LEU A 7 11.98 -6.10 6.15
N LEU A 8 11.06 -7.05 6.02
CA LEU A 8 11.04 -7.98 4.91
C LEU A 8 9.80 -7.69 4.08
N SER A 9 9.99 -7.40 2.80
CA SER A 9 8.90 -7.19 1.86
C SER A 9 9.00 -8.20 0.74
N VAL A 10 7.92 -8.93 0.49
CA VAL A 10 7.79 -9.88 -0.63
C VAL A 10 6.73 -9.36 -1.58
N TYR A 11 7.03 -9.50 -2.87
CA TYR A 11 6.17 -9.01 -3.92
C TYR A 11 6.06 -10.03 -5.03
N ALA A 12 4.84 -10.34 -5.41
CA ALA A 12 4.51 -11.18 -6.54
C ALA A 12 3.52 -10.46 -7.45
N GLN A 13 3.71 -10.61 -8.75
CA GLN A 13 2.82 -10.12 -9.79
C GLN A 13 2.79 -11.12 -10.92
N ASP A 14 1.62 -11.27 -11.51
CA ASP A 14 1.45 -12.09 -12.70
C ASP A 14 0.38 -11.49 -13.62
N GLU A 15 0.57 -11.69 -14.92
CA GLU A 15 -0.39 -11.35 -15.96
C GLU A 15 -0.87 -12.64 -16.60
N TRP A 16 -2.18 -12.87 -16.52
CA TRP A 16 -2.81 -14.02 -17.12
C TRP A 16 -3.74 -13.61 -18.27
N LYS A 17 -3.39 -14.06 -19.47
CA LYS A 17 -4.25 -14.02 -20.65
C LYS A 17 -5.18 -15.22 -20.61
N VAL A 18 -6.40 -15.00 -20.14
CA VAL A 18 -7.42 -16.06 -20.02
C VAL A 18 -8.04 -16.37 -21.37
N ALA A 19 -8.16 -15.34 -22.23
CA ALA A 19 -8.58 -15.46 -23.62
C ALA A 19 -7.95 -14.33 -24.44
N ASP A 20 -8.03 -14.39 -25.78
CA ASP A 20 -7.53 -13.33 -26.68
C ASP A 20 -8.10 -11.95 -26.37
N ARG A 21 -9.26 -11.92 -25.68
CA ARG A 21 -10.03 -10.74 -25.32
C ARG A 21 -10.12 -10.47 -23.82
N LEU A 22 -9.50 -11.29 -22.97
CA LEU A 22 -9.57 -11.16 -21.51
C LEU A 22 -8.18 -11.30 -20.88
N ILE A 23 -7.71 -10.22 -20.28
CA ILE A 23 -6.43 -10.15 -19.57
C ILE A 23 -6.71 -9.85 -18.11
N ILE A 24 -6.18 -10.68 -17.22
CA ILE A 24 -6.25 -10.50 -15.78
C ILE A 24 -4.84 -10.23 -15.26
N ASN A 25 -4.66 -9.13 -14.56
CA ASN A 25 -3.44 -8.80 -13.86
C ASN A 25 -3.68 -8.94 -12.37
N TYR A 26 -2.83 -9.68 -11.66
CA TYR A 26 -2.95 -9.81 -10.22
C TYR A 26 -1.58 -9.71 -9.56
N GLY A 27 -1.58 -9.18 -8.35
CA GLY A 27 -0.36 -8.94 -7.59
C GLY A 27 -0.64 -8.90 -6.11
N LEU A 28 0.35 -9.33 -5.35
CA LEU A 28 0.30 -9.36 -3.90
C LEU A 28 1.61 -8.78 -3.38
N ARG A 29 1.49 -7.79 -2.50
CA ARG A 29 2.61 -7.30 -1.72
C ARG A 29 2.37 -7.66 -0.25
N PHE A 30 3.40 -8.24 0.35
CA PHE A 30 3.43 -8.57 1.76
C PHE A 30 4.60 -7.84 2.41
N ASP A 31 4.32 -7.01 3.41
CA ASP A 31 5.34 -6.31 4.20
C ASP A 31 5.28 -6.83 5.64
N GLN A 32 6.41 -7.35 6.12
CA GLN A 32 6.58 -7.90 7.47
C GLN A 32 7.63 -7.07 8.23
N MET A 33 7.16 -6.41 9.29
CA MET A 33 8.02 -5.62 10.18
C MET A 33 8.38 -6.43 11.42
N TYR A 34 9.66 -6.73 11.62
CA TYR A 34 10.18 -7.32 12.86
C TYR A 34 10.60 -6.21 13.84
N GLN A 35 9.68 -5.38 14.32
CA GLN A 35 9.95 -4.41 15.39
C GLN A 35 8.80 -4.34 16.39
N PHE A 36 8.99 -5.00 17.54
CA PHE A 36 8.19 -4.93 18.78
C PHE A 36 6.66 -5.19 18.70
N VAL A 37 6.08 -5.32 17.50
CA VAL A 37 4.67 -5.66 17.25
C VAL A 37 4.64 -6.50 15.97
N ASN A 38 3.92 -7.64 15.96
CA ASN A 38 3.69 -8.42 14.74
C ASN A 38 2.70 -7.66 13.85
N ALA A 39 3.22 -6.71 13.04
CA ALA A 39 2.44 -6.01 12.04
C ALA A 39 2.69 -6.65 10.67
N ASN A 40 1.67 -7.33 10.14
CA ASN A 40 1.64 -7.84 8.79
C ASN A 40 0.73 -6.95 7.93
N GLN A 41 1.32 -6.29 6.93
CA GLN A 41 0.57 -5.52 5.94
C GLN A 41 0.48 -6.35 4.66
N VAL A 42 -0.75 -6.59 4.22
CA VAL A 42 -1.02 -7.28 2.95
C VAL A 42 -1.76 -6.34 2.03
N SER A 43 -1.17 -6.05 0.88
CA SER A 43 -1.72 -5.21 -0.18
C SER A 43 -1.98 -6.05 -1.43
N PRO A 44 -3.15 -6.70 -1.52
CA PRO A 44 -3.58 -7.35 -2.75
C PRO A 44 -4.01 -6.31 -3.79
N ARG A 45 -3.72 -6.61 -5.04
CA ARG A 45 -4.21 -5.87 -6.20
C ARG A 45 -4.56 -6.85 -7.32
N ALA A 46 -5.70 -6.62 -7.94
CA ALA A 46 -6.14 -7.35 -9.10
C ALA A 46 -6.86 -6.39 -10.05
N SER A 47 -6.63 -6.55 -11.34
CA SER A 47 -7.37 -5.86 -12.39
C SER A 47 -7.65 -6.82 -13.53
N ALA A 48 -8.74 -6.59 -14.23
CA ALA A 48 -9.14 -7.32 -15.41
C ALA A 48 -9.48 -6.31 -16.50
N THR A 49 -9.01 -6.59 -17.71
CA THR A 49 -9.35 -5.87 -18.93
C THR A 49 -10.02 -6.85 -19.87
N TRP A 50 -11.23 -6.52 -20.30
CA TRP A 50 -12.04 -7.37 -21.15
C TRP A 50 -12.54 -6.61 -22.37
N THR A 51 -12.34 -7.17 -23.56
CA THR A 51 -12.72 -6.57 -24.84
C THR A 51 -13.69 -7.49 -25.57
N PRO A 52 -14.98 -7.50 -25.23
CA PRO A 52 -15.94 -8.46 -25.78
C PRO A 52 -16.14 -8.33 -27.29
N PHE A 53 -16.09 -7.12 -27.84
CA PHE A 53 -16.19 -6.82 -29.26
C PHE A 53 -15.36 -5.59 -29.61
N ASP A 54 -15.01 -5.48 -30.88
CA ASP A 54 -14.10 -4.46 -31.38
C ASP A 54 -14.72 -3.07 -31.15
N GLY A 55 -13.99 -2.23 -30.41
CA GLY A 55 -14.43 -0.88 -30.04
C GLY A 55 -14.99 -0.72 -28.62
N THR A 56 -15.06 -1.79 -27.80
CA THR A 56 -15.45 -1.67 -26.39
C THR A 56 -14.48 -2.40 -25.48
N VAL A 57 -13.93 -1.67 -24.50
CA VAL A 57 -13.01 -2.20 -23.49
C VAL A 57 -13.59 -1.94 -22.11
N PHE A 58 -13.75 -3.01 -21.33
CA PHE A 58 -14.14 -2.97 -19.94
C PHE A 58 -12.90 -3.09 -19.06
N HIS A 59 -12.83 -2.22 -18.04
CA HIS A 59 -11.82 -2.28 -17.01
C HIS A 59 -12.51 -2.50 -15.66
N ALA A 60 -12.12 -3.57 -14.98
CA ALA A 60 -12.52 -3.84 -13.61
C ALA A 60 -11.26 -3.96 -12.76
N GLY A 61 -11.24 -3.34 -11.58
CA GLY A 61 -10.05 -3.34 -10.74
C GLY A 61 -10.41 -3.29 -9.27
N TYR A 62 -9.66 -4.04 -8.48
CA TYR A 62 -9.69 -4.01 -7.03
C TYR A 62 -8.26 -3.92 -6.51
N ALA A 63 -7.96 -2.87 -5.74
CA ALA A 63 -6.68 -2.74 -5.07
C ALA A 63 -6.90 -2.30 -3.64
N ARG A 64 -6.28 -2.99 -2.70
CA ARG A 64 -6.24 -2.57 -1.30
C ARG A 64 -4.87 -1.98 -1.03
N GLN A 65 -4.80 -0.66 -1.17
CA GLN A 65 -3.59 0.10 -0.86
C GLN A 65 -3.49 0.25 0.65
N PHE A 66 -2.27 0.14 1.19
CA PHE A 66 -2.01 0.52 2.56
C PHE A 66 -2.08 2.04 2.65
N THR A 67 -3.14 2.56 3.26
CA THR A 67 -3.17 3.96 3.68
C THR A 67 -2.36 4.04 4.97
N PRO A 68 -1.15 4.67 4.98
CA PRO A 68 -0.45 4.88 6.22
C PRO A 68 -1.39 5.63 7.17
N PRO A 69 -1.51 5.24 8.45
CA PRO A 69 -2.23 6.03 9.42
C PRO A 69 -1.70 7.46 9.34
N GLN A 70 -2.60 8.44 9.36
CA GLN A 70 -2.21 9.84 9.26
C GLN A 70 -1.15 10.08 10.34
N GLN A 71 0.07 10.42 9.93
CA GLN A 71 1.06 10.91 10.87
C GLN A 71 0.45 12.19 11.45
N VAL A 72 -0.14 12.10 12.64
CA VAL A 72 -0.26 13.26 13.50
C VAL A 72 1.15 13.53 14.02
N LEU A 73 2.01 14.02 13.12
CA LEU A 73 3.27 14.64 13.48
C LEU A 73 3.04 16.15 13.53
N ALA A 74 2.22 16.56 14.48
CA ALA A 74 2.40 17.82 15.15
C ALA A 74 2.20 17.51 16.62
N ALA A 75 3.31 17.36 17.34
CA ALA A 75 3.30 17.47 18.79
C ALA A 75 2.47 18.72 19.15
N PRO A 76 1.70 18.73 20.25
CA PRO A 76 1.14 19.97 20.74
C PRO A 76 2.32 20.92 21.00
N VAL A 77 2.54 21.89 20.09
CA VAL A 77 3.43 23.01 20.35
C VAL A 77 2.80 23.73 21.51
N ASN A 78 3.43 23.58 22.68
CA ASN A 78 2.95 24.14 23.93
C ASN A 78 2.97 25.67 23.78
N PRO A 79 1.82 26.37 23.69
CA PRO A 79 1.79 27.81 23.43
C PRO A 79 2.42 28.65 24.56
N GLY A 80 2.78 28.02 25.69
CA GLY A 80 3.47 28.67 26.80
C GLY A 80 4.96 28.94 26.59
N LEU A 81 5.59 28.39 25.54
CA LEU A 81 7.04 28.59 25.28
C LEU A 81 7.36 29.88 24.51
N THR A 82 6.36 30.63 24.04
CA THR A 82 6.54 31.94 23.37
C THR A 82 5.94 33.12 24.13
N VAL A 83 5.41 32.92 25.34
CA VAL A 83 5.04 34.02 26.24
C VAL A 83 6.32 34.59 26.85
N GLY A 84 6.95 35.57 26.17
CA GLY A 84 8.01 36.38 26.75
C GLY A 84 9.21 36.73 25.87
N THR A 85 9.29 36.31 24.60
CA THR A 85 10.35 36.77 23.70
C THR A 85 9.90 38.03 22.95
N THR A 86 10.21 39.20 23.52
CA THR A 86 10.04 40.52 22.89
C THR A 86 11.10 40.74 21.80
N ASN A 87 10.73 41.47 20.74
CA ASN A 87 11.58 41.94 19.63
C ASN A 87 12.39 43.19 20.06
#